data_AF-I7M2D2-F1
#
_entry.id   AF-I7M2D2-F1
#
_cell.length_a   1.000
_cell.length_b   1.000
_cell.length_c   1.000
_cell.angle_alpha   90.00
_cell.angle_beta   90.00
_cell.angle_gamma   90.00
#
_symmetry.space_group_name_H-M   'P 1'
#
loop_
_entity.id
_entity.type
_entity.pdbx_description
1 polymer ?
#
loop_
_entity_poly.entity_id
_entity_poly.type
_entity_poly.pdbx_seq_one_letter_code
_entity_poly.pdbx_strand_id
1 'polypeptide(L)'
;MCLYIYIYPPKRYNFQKQQQINHKQNKTSLRNLIQYKQMTTLGYWGIRGLAQPIRFLLAYLGVQYTNKAYANPEEWFGKDKNELGFDFPNIPYLIDGDLKLTESSAIPIYLIRKHKRNELLGSSADGSYSEKEVRVAQIVGVIRDLFKELTGLCFNPDFKNIKEKLYTEKLELLIKRLGAYLGDKEFIVGTLTYADFLFYEALSYIRHIYPQAICATLTAYINRFENLPGIKEYIASHAQELKVFLPPQRATWSGPQ
;
A
#
# COMPACT_ATOMS: atom_id res chain seq x y z
N MET A 1 -45.66 9.36 -77.11
CA MET A 1 -44.43 9.33 -76.27
C MET A 1 -44.79 8.66 -74.95
N CYS A 2 -44.35 7.42 -74.73
CA CYS A 2 -44.46 6.74 -73.44
C CYS A 2 -43.33 7.21 -72.52
N LEU A 3 -43.66 7.64 -71.29
CA LEU A 3 -42.68 7.82 -70.21
C LEU A 3 -43.06 6.89 -69.05
N TYR A 4 -42.21 5.87 -68.84
CA TYR A 4 -42.20 5.06 -67.62
C TYR A 4 -41.42 5.82 -66.54
N ILE A 5 -42.05 6.07 -65.39
CA ILE A 5 -41.39 6.61 -64.20
C ILE A 5 -40.95 5.42 -63.33
N TYR A 6 -39.64 5.23 -63.15
CA TYR A 6 -39.05 4.30 -62.20
C TYR A 6 -39.06 4.90 -60.79
N ILE A 7 -39.78 4.26 -59.86
CA ILE A 7 -39.71 4.56 -58.42
C ILE A 7 -38.61 3.70 -57.81
N TYR A 8 -37.55 4.32 -57.28
CA TYR A 8 -36.50 3.63 -56.51
C TYR A 8 -37.02 3.27 -55.10
N PRO A 9 -36.74 2.06 -54.57
CA PRO A 9 -37.13 1.70 -53.21
C PRO A 9 -36.24 2.40 -52.16
N PRO A 10 -36.77 2.71 -50.97
CA PRO A 10 -36.01 3.36 -49.91
C PRO A 10 -34.91 2.42 -49.38
N LYS A 11 -33.72 2.99 -49.10
CA LYS A 11 -32.59 2.27 -48.48
C LYS A 11 -33.06 1.63 -47.17
N ARG A 12 -33.14 0.29 -47.13
CA ARG A 12 -33.46 -0.47 -45.91
C ARG A 12 -32.40 -0.18 -44.85
N TYR A 13 -32.75 0.64 -43.87
CA TYR A 13 -31.96 0.85 -42.67
C TYR A 13 -31.89 -0.47 -41.91
N ASN A 14 -30.70 -1.07 -41.80
CA ASN A 14 -30.54 -2.42 -41.27
C ASN A 14 -30.60 -2.39 -39.73
N PHE A 15 -31.82 -2.32 -39.20
CA PHE A 15 -32.16 -2.23 -37.77
C PHE A 15 -31.46 -3.29 -36.92
N GLN A 16 -31.29 -4.51 -37.46
CA GLN A 16 -30.63 -5.61 -36.77
C GLN A 16 -29.13 -5.34 -36.54
N LYS A 17 -28.46 -4.68 -37.48
CA LYS A 17 -27.04 -4.33 -37.35
C LYS A 17 -26.82 -3.25 -36.29
N GLN A 18 -27.72 -2.26 -36.21
CA GLN A 18 -27.68 -1.22 -35.17
C GLN A 18 -27.96 -1.80 -33.78
N GLN A 19 -28.93 -2.72 -33.65
CA GLN A 19 -29.22 -3.40 -32.39
C GLN A 19 -28.04 -4.25 -31.90
N GLN A 20 -27.33 -4.95 -32.80
CA GLN A 20 -26.12 -5.71 -32.44
C GLN A 20 -24.96 -4.81 -31.98
N ILE A 21 -24.77 -3.65 -32.62
CA ILE A 21 -23.75 -2.67 -32.22
C ILE A 21 -24.08 -2.09 -30.83
N ASN A 22 -25.33 -1.67 -30.61
CA ASN A 22 -25.79 -1.13 -29.34
C ASN A 22 -25.69 -2.18 -28.21
N HIS A 23 -26.05 -3.43 -28.49
CA HIS A 23 -25.94 -4.53 -27.52
C HIS A 23 -24.48 -4.88 -27.18
N LYS A 24 -23.56 -4.83 -28.16
CA LYS A 24 -22.11 -5.01 -27.92
C LYS A 24 -21.55 -3.85 -27.09
N GLN A 25 -21.88 -2.60 -27.42
CA GLN A 25 -21.46 -1.42 -26.66
C GLN A 25 -21.99 -1.43 -25.23
N ASN A 26 -23.26 -1.81 -25.02
CA ASN A 26 -23.85 -1.97 -23.69
C ASN A 26 -23.18 -3.09 -22.88
N LYS A 27 -22.84 -4.23 -23.49
CA LYS A 27 -22.09 -5.30 -22.80
C LYS A 27 -20.68 -4.86 -22.41
N THR A 28 -19.98 -4.12 -23.27
CA THR A 28 -18.64 -3.57 -22.95
C THR A 28 -18.73 -2.52 -21.86
N SER A 29 -19.73 -1.63 -21.92
CA SER A 29 -19.99 -0.62 -20.87
C SER A 29 -20.33 -1.27 -19.53
N LEU A 30 -21.20 -2.28 -19.50
CA LEU A 30 -21.50 -3.04 -18.28
C LEU A 30 -20.28 -3.79 -17.76
N ARG A 31 -19.46 -4.41 -18.62
CA ARG A 31 -18.21 -5.06 -18.18
C ARG A 31 -17.23 -4.07 -17.58
N ASN A 32 -17.06 -2.91 -18.19
CA ASN A 32 -16.21 -1.85 -17.68
C ASN A 32 -16.75 -1.28 -16.36
N LEU A 33 -18.07 -1.12 -16.23
CA LEU A 33 -18.74 -0.71 -14.99
C LEU A 33 -18.60 -1.76 -13.88
N ILE A 34 -18.74 -3.05 -14.19
CA ILE A 34 -18.54 -4.15 -13.25
C ILE A 34 -17.07 -4.19 -12.82
N GLN A 35 -16.13 -4.05 -13.77
CA GLN A 35 -14.70 -4.01 -13.48
C GLN A 35 -14.32 -2.79 -12.61
N TYR A 36 -14.88 -1.61 -12.89
CA TYR A 36 -14.68 -0.40 -12.06
C TYR A 36 -15.29 -0.56 -10.67
N LYS A 37 -16.47 -1.18 -10.56
CA LYS A 37 -17.14 -1.46 -9.29
C LYS A 37 -16.44 -2.57 -8.47
N GLN A 38 -15.50 -3.29 -9.08
CA GLN A 38 -14.70 -4.38 -8.48
C GLN A 38 -13.23 -3.98 -8.23
N MET A 39 -12.81 -2.76 -8.57
CA MET A 39 -11.42 -2.37 -8.43
C MET A 39 -11.12 -1.96 -6.98
N THR A 40 -10.20 -2.66 -6.34
CA THR A 40 -9.74 -2.36 -4.98
C THR A 40 -9.29 -0.90 -4.89
N THR A 41 -9.75 -0.18 -3.88
CA THR A 41 -9.33 1.20 -3.59
C THR A 41 -8.63 1.27 -2.25
N LEU A 42 -7.42 1.83 -2.21
CA LEU A 42 -6.68 2.15 -0.99
C LEU A 42 -6.73 3.67 -0.78
N GLY A 43 -7.34 4.11 0.31
CA GLY A 43 -7.44 5.51 0.68
C GLY A 43 -6.44 5.89 1.77
N TYR A 44 -5.65 6.93 1.54
CA TYR A 44 -4.74 7.51 2.54
C TYR A 44 -4.28 8.92 2.12
N TRP A 45 -3.49 9.59 2.96
CA TRP A 45 -2.79 10.82 2.56
C TRP A 45 -1.80 10.56 1.41
N GLY A 46 -1.53 11.60 0.61
CA GLY A 46 -0.49 11.62 -0.43
C GLY A 46 0.96 11.63 0.11
N ILE A 47 1.23 10.78 1.10
CA ILE A 47 2.51 10.58 1.79
C ILE A 47 2.74 9.07 1.94
N ARG A 48 3.94 8.66 2.35
CA ARG A 48 4.23 7.28 2.75
C ARG A 48 3.36 6.85 3.95
N GLY A 49 3.71 7.35 5.15
CA GLY A 49 3.02 7.08 6.42
C GLY A 49 2.62 5.61 6.62
N LEU A 50 1.45 5.38 7.22
CA LEU A 50 0.96 4.04 7.53
C LEU A 50 0.54 3.21 6.31
N ALA A 51 0.31 3.85 5.16
CA ALA A 51 -0.13 3.14 3.96
C ALA A 51 1.03 2.62 3.10
N GLN A 52 2.25 3.10 3.28
CA GLN A 52 3.35 2.72 2.41
C GLN A 52 3.68 1.22 2.43
N PRO A 53 3.72 0.54 3.60
CA PRO A 53 3.87 -0.92 3.63
C PRO A 53 2.75 -1.66 2.87
N ILE A 54 1.52 -1.11 2.86
CA ILE A 54 0.37 -1.67 2.14
C ILE A 54 0.53 -1.46 0.63
N ARG A 55 1.01 -0.29 0.18
CA ARG A 55 1.29 -0.03 -1.24
C ARG A 55 2.38 -0.96 -1.78
N PHE A 56 3.44 -1.17 -1.00
CA PHE A 56 4.47 -2.14 -1.34
C PHE A 56 3.90 -3.57 -1.39
N LEU A 57 3.04 -3.95 -0.44
CA LEU A 57 2.37 -5.25 -0.48
C LEU A 57 1.53 -5.41 -1.76
N LEU A 58 0.72 -4.42 -2.12
CA LEU A 58 -0.09 -4.44 -3.36
C LEU A 58 0.79 -4.57 -4.61
N ALA A 59 1.91 -3.84 -4.66
CA ALA A 59 2.88 -3.92 -5.75
C ALA A 59 3.53 -5.31 -5.86
N TYR A 60 3.98 -5.87 -4.74
CA TYR A 60 4.55 -7.22 -4.69
C TYR A 60 3.53 -8.31 -5.07
N LEU A 61 2.26 -8.13 -4.72
CA LEU A 61 1.17 -9.02 -5.09
C LEU A 61 0.69 -8.85 -6.55
N GLY A 62 1.15 -7.80 -7.25
CA GLY A 62 0.70 -7.47 -8.61
C GLY A 62 -0.76 -7.03 -8.67
N VAL A 63 -1.30 -6.48 -7.58
CA VAL A 63 -2.72 -6.08 -7.48
C VAL A 63 -2.91 -4.71 -8.10
N GLN A 64 -3.81 -4.64 -9.10
CA GLN A 64 -4.26 -3.36 -9.65
C GLN A 64 -5.26 -2.71 -8.68
N TYR A 65 -5.02 -1.45 -8.32
CA TYR A 65 -5.84 -0.73 -7.35
C TYR A 65 -5.91 0.76 -7.66
N THR A 66 -6.95 1.43 -7.17
CA THR A 66 -7.03 2.90 -7.13
C THR A 66 -6.36 3.41 -5.85
N ASN A 67 -5.34 4.26 -5.99
CA ASN A 67 -4.77 5.02 -4.87
C ASN A 67 -5.57 6.32 -4.67
N LYS A 68 -6.51 6.35 -3.73
CA LYS A 68 -7.21 7.58 -3.34
C LYS A 68 -6.32 8.36 -2.37
N ALA A 69 -5.45 9.19 -2.93
CA ALA A 69 -4.55 10.08 -2.20
C ALA A 69 -5.27 11.39 -1.82
N TYR A 70 -5.53 11.60 -0.54
CA TYR A 70 -6.07 12.87 -0.04
C TYR A 70 -4.95 13.91 0.04
N ALA A 71 -5.11 15.02 -0.69
CA ALA A 71 -4.23 16.19 -0.59
C ALA A 71 -4.85 17.30 0.27
N ASN A 72 -6.19 17.38 0.31
CA ASN A 72 -6.94 18.32 1.10
C ASN A 72 -7.59 17.61 2.30
N PRO A 73 -7.31 18.02 3.55
CA PRO A 73 -7.98 17.48 4.72
C PRO A 73 -9.51 17.56 4.66
N GLU A 74 -10.07 18.56 4.00
CA GLU A 74 -11.53 18.75 3.88
C GLU A 74 -12.19 17.63 3.07
N GLU A 75 -11.53 17.09 2.04
CA GLU A 75 -12.04 15.94 1.29
C GLU A 75 -12.26 14.72 2.20
N TRP A 76 -11.39 14.53 3.19
CA TRP A 76 -11.53 13.45 4.15
C TRP A 76 -12.49 13.85 5.28
N PHE A 77 -12.17 14.87 6.06
CA PHE A 77 -12.89 15.22 7.28
C PHE A 77 -14.29 15.79 7.04
N GLY A 78 -14.49 16.54 5.96
CA GLY A 78 -15.76 17.17 5.63
C GLY A 78 -16.71 16.27 4.85
N LYS A 79 -16.18 15.21 4.20
CA LYS A 79 -16.96 14.37 3.28
C LYS A 79 -16.71 12.88 3.50
N ASP A 80 -15.62 12.34 2.95
CA ASP A 80 -15.45 10.90 2.77
C ASP A 80 -15.44 10.11 4.10
N LYS A 81 -14.97 10.73 5.19
CA LYS A 81 -14.97 10.10 6.52
C LYS A 81 -16.37 9.68 6.96
N ASN A 82 -17.40 10.46 6.66
CA ASN A 82 -18.78 10.18 7.09
C ASN A 82 -19.63 9.56 5.97
N GLU A 83 -19.32 9.83 4.70
CA GLU A 83 -20.13 9.39 3.55
C GLU A 83 -19.75 8.00 3.03
N LEU A 84 -18.53 7.53 3.27
CA LEU A 84 -18.09 6.22 2.76
C LEU A 84 -18.67 5.04 3.56
N GLY A 85 -19.36 5.27 4.67
CA GLY A 85 -20.09 4.24 5.42
C GLY A 85 -19.19 3.14 6.00
N PHE A 86 -18.09 3.53 6.64
CA PHE A 86 -17.28 2.64 7.47
C PHE A 86 -17.85 2.58 8.90
N ASP A 87 -17.80 1.41 9.54
CA ASP A 87 -18.18 1.28 10.96
C ASP A 87 -17.22 2.05 11.89
N PHE A 88 -15.93 2.07 11.52
CA PHE A 88 -14.87 2.78 12.24
C PHE A 88 -14.08 3.66 11.27
N PRO A 89 -14.59 4.87 10.90
CA PRO A 89 -13.96 5.70 9.90
C PRO A 89 -12.56 6.17 10.27
N ASN A 90 -11.57 5.68 9.54
CA ASN A 90 -10.16 6.00 9.72
C ASN A 90 -9.39 5.81 8.40
N ILE A 91 -8.15 6.30 8.34
CA ILE A 91 -7.24 6.09 7.22
C ILE A 91 -5.90 5.50 7.73
N PRO A 92 -5.31 4.51 7.03
CA PRO A 92 -5.74 4.01 5.74
C PRO A 92 -7.02 3.17 5.78
N TYR A 93 -7.75 3.20 4.67
CA TYR A 93 -8.89 2.32 4.41
C TYR A 93 -8.71 1.55 3.11
N LEU A 94 -9.40 0.42 3.00
CA LEU A 94 -9.55 -0.38 1.79
C LEU A 94 -11.05 -0.54 1.46
N ILE A 95 -11.41 -0.31 0.20
CA ILE A 95 -12.73 -0.67 -0.35
C ILE A 95 -12.50 -1.70 -1.45
N ASP A 96 -13.19 -2.83 -1.36
CA ASP A 96 -13.03 -3.93 -2.32
C ASP A 96 -14.38 -4.62 -2.56
N GLY A 97 -15.08 -4.17 -3.60
CA GLY A 97 -16.50 -4.49 -3.80
C GLY A 97 -17.33 -3.95 -2.64
N ASP A 98 -18.06 -4.85 -1.98
CA ASP A 98 -18.88 -4.50 -0.81
C ASP A 98 -18.09 -4.47 0.50
N LEU A 99 -16.85 -5.00 0.52
CA LEU A 99 -16.00 -4.95 1.72
C LEU A 99 -15.45 -3.53 1.92
N LYS A 100 -15.62 -3.02 3.14
CA LYS A 100 -15.05 -1.76 3.61
C LYS A 100 -14.27 -2.02 4.89
N LEU A 101 -12.97 -1.73 4.86
CA LEU A 101 -12.07 -2.04 5.96
C LEU A 101 -11.20 -0.83 6.29
N THR A 102 -11.02 -0.53 7.56
CA THR A 102 -10.02 0.42 8.07
C THR A 102 -8.94 -0.34 8.84
N GLU A 103 -7.98 0.37 9.41
CA GLU A 103 -6.82 -0.16 10.15
C GLU A 103 -5.70 -0.75 9.28
N SER A 104 -4.53 -0.10 9.36
CA SER A 104 -3.30 -0.51 8.66
C SER A 104 -2.78 -1.90 9.05
N SER A 105 -3.34 -2.49 10.10
CA SER A 105 -3.01 -3.83 10.58
C SER A 105 -3.91 -4.91 9.99
N ALA A 106 -5.16 -4.56 9.70
CA ALA A 106 -6.17 -5.49 9.19
C ALA A 106 -6.10 -5.61 7.66
N ILE A 107 -5.90 -4.48 6.96
CA ILE A 107 -5.81 -4.42 5.51
C ILE A 107 -4.79 -5.42 4.92
N PRO A 108 -3.55 -5.54 5.44
CA PRO A 108 -2.58 -6.50 4.93
C PRO A 108 -3.03 -7.95 5.09
N ILE A 109 -3.67 -8.30 6.21
CA ILE A 109 -4.19 -9.66 6.47
C ILE A 109 -5.23 -10.01 5.41
N TYR A 110 -6.16 -9.08 5.13
CA TYR A 110 -7.16 -9.27 4.09
C TYR A 110 -6.53 -9.48 2.71
N LEU A 111 -5.62 -8.59 2.28
CA LEU A 111 -4.98 -8.67 0.98
C LEU A 111 -4.20 -9.99 0.83
N ILE A 112 -3.43 -10.37 1.84
CA ILE A 112 -2.65 -11.61 1.81
C ILE A 112 -3.57 -12.84 1.66
N ARG A 113 -4.63 -12.93 2.47
CA ARG A 113 -5.56 -14.07 2.43
C ARG A 113 -6.36 -14.10 1.13
N LYS A 114 -6.86 -12.95 0.66
CA LYS A 114 -7.59 -12.83 -0.61
C LYS A 114 -6.77 -13.32 -1.79
N HIS A 115 -5.48 -13.01 -1.80
CA HIS A 115 -4.56 -13.40 -2.88
C HIS A 115 -3.85 -14.74 -2.63
N LYS A 116 -4.27 -15.51 -1.61
CA LYS A 116 -3.75 -16.85 -1.27
C LYS A 116 -2.23 -16.87 -1.04
N ARG A 117 -1.70 -15.83 -0.39
CA ARG A 117 -0.27 -15.66 -0.08
C ARG A 117 0.02 -15.88 1.41
N ASN A 118 -0.60 -16.89 2.01
CA ASN A 118 -0.57 -17.14 3.47
C ASN A 118 0.85 -17.23 4.05
N GLU A 119 1.84 -17.60 3.24
CA GLU A 119 3.24 -17.62 3.66
C GLU A 119 3.74 -16.23 4.09
N LEU A 120 3.15 -15.14 3.59
CA LEU A 120 3.46 -13.77 4.01
C LEU A 120 2.97 -13.46 5.44
N LEU A 121 2.04 -14.23 5.98
CA LEU A 121 1.66 -14.17 7.40
C LEU A 121 2.47 -15.17 8.24
N GLY A 122 3.30 -16.00 7.61
CA GLY A 122 3.95 -17.13 8.27
C GLY A 122 3.00 -18.29 8.59
N SER A 123 1.74 -18.23 8.16
CA SER A 123 0.73 -19.26 8.41
C SER A 123 0.96 -20.50 7.57
N SER A 124 0.57 -21.66 8.09
CA SER A 124 0.54 -22.93 7.33
C SER A 124 -0.53 -22.88 6.24
N ALA A 125 -0.29 -23.57 5.12
CA ALA A 125 -1.21 -23.57 3.98
C ALA A 125 -2.58 -24.19 4.31
N ASP A 126 -2.62 -25.14 5.25
CA ASP A 126 -3.82 -25.82 5.73
C ASP A 126 -4.52 -25.10 6.91
N GLY A 127 -4.00 -23.95 7.36
CA GLY A 127 -4.52 -23.21 8.50
C GLY A 127 -4.19 -23.81 9.87
N SER A 128 -3.34 -24.84 9.92
CA SER A 128 -2.82 -25.37 11.18
C SER A 128 -1.88 -24.38 11.88
N TYR A 129 -1.61 -24.64 13.16
CA TYR A 129 -0.67 -23.85 13.96
C TYR A 129 0.70 -23.75 13.25
N SER A 130 1.25 -22.54 13.24
CA SER A 130 2.60 -22.26 12.77
C SER A 130 3.33 -21.40 13.81
N GLU A 131 4.45 -21.90 14.34
CA GLU A 131 5.32 -21.06 15.19
C GLU A 131 5.77 -19.80 14.43
N LYS A 132 6.00 -19.92 13.13
CA LYS A 132 6.42 -18.80 12.29
C LYS A 132 5.37 -17.70 12.24
N GLU A 133 4.08 -18.03 12.21
CA GLU A 133 3.00 -17.03 12.28
C GLU A 133 3.07 -16.23 13.59
N VAL A 134 3.33 -16.91 14.70
CA VAL A 134 3.53 -16.26 16.01
C VAL A 134 4.77 -15.36 15.99
N ARG A 135 5.87 -15.82 15.37
CA ARG A 135 7.09 -15.01 15.21
C ARG A 135 6.87 -13.78 14.32
N VAL A 136 6.11 -13.91 13.24
CA VAL A 136 5.71 -12.78 12.39
C VAL A 136 4.93 -11.76 13.21
N ALA A 137 3.90 -12.20 13.96
CA ALA A 137 3.12 -11.30 14.81
C ALA A 137 3.98 -10.60 15.87
N GLN A 138 4.90 -11.33 16.52
CA GLN A 138 5.85 -10.78 17.48
C GLN A 138 6.71 -9.68 16.85
N ILE A 139 7.33 -9.94 15.70
CA ILE A 139 8.23 -9.00 15.04
C ILE A 139 7.45 -7.79 14.47
N VAL A 140 6.24 -8.00 13.95
CA VAL A 140 5.34 -6.90 13.57
C VAL A 140 5.09 -5.95 14.74
N GLY A 141 4.82 -6.47 15.95
CA GLY A 141 4.66 -5.66 17.16
C GLY A 141 5.91 -4.82 17.45
N VAL A 142 7.08 -5.47 17.49
CA VAL A 142 8.37 -4.80 17.76
C VAL A 142 8.66 -3.68 16.75
N ILE A 143 8.44 -3.93 15.45
CA ILE A 143 8.70 -2.93 14.41
C ILE A 143 7.71 -1.76 14.52
N ARG A 144 6.47 -2.00 14.91
CA ARG A 144 5.47 -0.93 15.06
C ARG A 144 5.78 -0.01 16.24
N ASP A 145 6.27 -0.56 17.34
CA ASP A 145 6.73 0.25 18.47
C ASP A 145 7.94 1.12 18.08
N LEU A 146 8.91 0.54 17.35
CA LEU A 146 10.02 1.29 16.75
C LEU A 146 9.50 2.41 15.82
N PHE A 147 8.57 2.09 14.92
CA PHE A 147 8.03 3.06 13.97
C PHE A 147 7.25 4.19 14.67
N LYS A 148 6.56 3.88 15.77
CA LYS A 148 5.87 4.87 16.60
C LYS A 148 6.84 5.85 17.25
N GLU A 149 7.97 5.39 17.77
CA GLU A 149 9.01 6.28 18.33
C GLU A 149 9.64 7.14 17.23
N LEU A 150 9.95 6.57 16.05
CA LEU A 150 10.50 7.30 14.90
C LEU A 150 9.54 8.39 14.41
N THR A 151 8.27 8.04 14.19
CA THR A 151 7.27 8.99 13.71
C THR A 151 6.94 10.04 14.77
N GLY A 152 6.87 9.67 16.05
CA GLY A 152 6.71 10.60 17.17
C GLY A 152 7.82 11.65 17.23
N LEU A 153 9.07 11.25 17.01
CA LEU A 153 10.20 12.17 16.88
C LEU A 153 9.98 13.16 15.72
N CYS A 154 9.55 12.68 14.56
CA CYS A 154 9.40 13.52 13.36
C CYS A 154 8.35 14.64 13.51
N PHE A 155 7.35 14.45 14.37
CA PHE A 155 6.36 15.48 14.71
C PHE A 155 6.78 16.36 15.89
N ASN A 156 7.88 16.04 16.57
CA ASN A 156 8.34 16.85 17.69
C ASN A 156 8.95 18.17 17.18
N PRO A 157 8.50 19.35 17.67
CA PRO A 157 9.06 20.64 17.24
C PRO A 157 10.56 20.77 17.56
N ASP A 158 11.05 20.05 18.57
CA ASP A 158 12.44 20.05 19.01
C ASP A 158 13.27 18.90 18.37
N PHE A 159 12.80 18.35 17.24
CA PHE A 159 13.41 17.22 16.51
C PHE A 159 14.94 17.24 16.50
N LYS A 160 15.54 18.39 16.14
CA LYS A 160 17.00 18.53 15.97
C LYS A 160 17.78 18.28 17.26
N ASN A 161 17.22 18.67 18.41
CA ASN A 161 17.90 18.59 19.70
C ASN A 161 17.66 17.25 20.39
N ILE A 162 16.47 16.65 20.21
CA ILE A 162 16.13 15.40 20.90
C ILE A 162 16.49 14.12 20.12
N LYS A 163 16.76 14.21 18.80
CA LYS A 163 16.98 13.01 17.97
C LYS A 163 18.13 12.14 18.47
N GLU A 164 19.25 12.72 18.88
CA GLU A 164 20.42 11.97 19.34
C GLU A 164 20.17 11.32 20.70
N LYS A 165 19.47 12.04 21.60
CA LYS A 165 19.06 11.49 22.89
C LYS A 165 18.14 10.28 22.72
N LEU A 166 17.11 10.40 21.86
CA LEU A 166 16.20 9.29 21.57
C LEU A 166 16.95 8.08 21.00
N TYR A 167 17.92 8.33 20.11
CA TYR A 167 18.73 7.28 19.52
C TYR A 167 19.49 6.50 20.60
N THR A 168 20.31 7.19 21.39
CA THR A 168 21.17 6.56 22.40
C THR A 168 20.38 5.89 23.52
N GLU A 169 19.26 6.48 23.96
CA GLU A 169 18.51 5.96 25.11
C GLU A 169 17.52 4.85 24.74
N LYS A 170 16.96 4.84 23.52
CA LYS A 170 15.89 3.89 23.15
C LYS A 170 16.16 3.10 21.87
N LEU A 171 16.64 3.73 20.81
CA LEU A 171 16.59 3.12 19.48
C LEU A 171 17.83 2.29 19.15
N GLU A 172 19.02 2.72 19.58
CA GLU A 172 20.28 2.09 19.19
C GLU A 172 20.29 0.59 19.53
N LEU A 173 19.97 0.24 20.79
CA LEU A 173 19.95 -1.14 21.24
C LEU A 173 18.90 -1.97 20.49
N LEU A 174 17.72 -1.39 20.23
CA LEU A 174 16.66 -2.09 19.51
C LEU A 174 17.03 -2.35 18.05
N ILE A 175 17.60 -1.38 17.36
CA ILE A 175 18.06 -1.53 15.96
C ILE A 175 19.18 -2.57 15.88
N LYS A 176 20.16 -2.53 16.81
CA LYS A 176 21.22 -3.56 16.91
C LYS A 176 20.62 -4.96 17.15
N ARG A 177 19.63 -5.09 18.02
CA ARG A 177 18.92 -6.35 18.26
C ARG A 177 18.18 -6.85 17.03
N LEU A 178 17.51 -5.99 16.28
CA LEU A 178 16.85 -6.36 15.02
C LEU A 178 17.87 -6.79 13.95
N GLY A 179 19.01 -6.09 13.84
CA GLY A 179 20.11 -6.47 12.95
C GLY A 179 20.72 -7.83 13.32
N ALA A 180 20.94 -8.09 14.62
CA ALA A 180 21.41 -9.39 15.11
C ALA A 180 20.35 -10.49 14.93
N TYR A 181 19.07 -10.17 15.14
CA TYR A 181 17.96 -11.09 14.92
C TYR A 181 17.83 -11.46 13.44
N LEU A 182 18.04 -10.53 12.52
CA LEU A 182 18.17 -10.83 11.10
C LEU A 182 19.35 -11.79 10.87
N GLY A 183 20.56 -11.41 11.31
CA GLY A 183 21.77 -12.21 11.12
C GLY A 183 21.99 -12.55 9.65
N ASP A 184 22.18 -13.84 9.35
CA ASP A 184 22.37 -14.35 7.98
C ASP A 184 21.06 -14.75 7.28
N LYS A 185 19.90 -14.50 7.90
CA LYS A 185 18.61 -14.81 7.27
C LYS A 185 18.39 -13.92 6.05
N GLU A 186 17.71 -14.47 5.05
CA GLU A 186 17.35 -13.71 3.85
C GLU A 186 16.41 -12.55 4.17
N PHE A 187 15.44 -12.82 5.04
CA PHE A 187 14.43 -11.88 5.55
C PHE A 187 14.24 -12.02 7.06
N ILE A 188 13.55 -11.08 7.71
CA ILE A 188 13.61 -10.90 9.17
C ILE A 188 13.19 -12.14 9.97
N VAL A 189 12.27 -12.96 9.42
CA VAL A 189 11.85 -14.25 9.99
C VAL A 189 12.22 -15.44 9.09
N GLY A 190 13.35 -15.35 8.38
CA GLY A 190 13.88 -16.40 7.52
C GLY A 190 13.45 -16.24 6.06
N THR A 191 12.15 -16.13 5.79
CA THR A 191 11.60 -15.85 4.44
C THR A 191 10.81 -14.56 4.44
N LEU A 192 10.51 -14.04 3.26
CA LEU A 192 9.70 -12.84 3.10
C LEU A 192 8.32 -13.00 3.77
N THR A 193 7.95 -12.04 4.62
CA THR A 193 6.65 -11.91 5.27
C THR A 193 6.21 -10.46 5.31
N TYR A 194 4.98 -10.18 5.77
CA TYR A 194 4.52 -8.80 5.93
C TYR A 194 5.36 -7.99 6.94
N ALA A 195 6.03 -8.67 7.88
CA ALA A 195 6.97 -8.03 8.79
C ALA A 195 8.09 -7.30 8.04
N ASP A 196 8.54 -7.82 6.89
CA ASP A 196 9.60 -7.22 6.09
C ASP A 196 9.18 -5.91 5.41
N PHE A 197 7.91 -5.78 5.04
CA PHE A 197 7.37 -4.54 4.46
C PHE A 197 7.36 -3.42 5.49
N LEU A 198 7.01 -3.74 6.73
CA LEU A 198 7.09 -2.81 7.86
C LEU A 198 8.55 -2.51 8.22
N PHE A 199 9.41 -3.52 8.23
CA PHE A 199 10.81 -3.34 8.61
C PHE A 199 11.56 -2.48 7.60
N TYR A 200 11.37 -2.73 6.31
CA TYR A 200 11.89 -1.88 5.25
C TYR A 200 11.40 -0.43 5.40
N GLU A 201 10.11 -0.22 5.70
CA GLU A 201 9.60 1.12 5.92
C GLU A 201 10.29 1.80 7.11
N ALA A 202 10.44 1.12 8.26
CA ALA A 202 11.17 1.66 9.40
C ALA A 202 12.64 1.97 9.06
N LEU A 203 13.33 1.06 8.37
CA LEU A 203 14.70 1.28 7.89
C LEU A 203 14.81 2.45 6.93
N SER A 204 13.77 2.74 6.14
CA SER A 204 13.74 3.88 5.25
C SER A 204 13.75 5.22 5.99
N TYR A 205 13.15 5.29 7.19
CA TYR A 205 13.28 6.44 8.08
C TYR A 205 14.66 6.47 8.74
N ILE A 206 15.11 5.33 9.27
CA ILE A 206 16.39 5.22 9.99
C ILE A 206 17.56 5.61 9.09
N ARG A 207 17.61 5.19 7.82
CA ARG A 207 18.70 5.56 6.90
C ARG A 207 18.85 7.07 6.69
N HIS A 208 17.79 7.84 6.88
CA HIS A 208 17.81 9.30 6.73
C HIS A 208 18.00 10.03 8.06
N ILE A 209 17.40 9.53 9.15
CA ILE A 209 17.47 10.20 10.46
C ILE A 209 18.74 9.80 11.22
N TYR A 210 19.13 8.52 11.13
CA TYR A 210 20.24 7.89 11.85
C TYR A 210 21.10 7.02 10.92
N PRO A 211 21.77 7.61 9.90
CA PRO A 211 22.56 6.85 8.93
C PRO A 211 23.63 5.96 9.58
N GLN A 212 24.17 6.35 10.74
CA GLN A 212 25.13 5.57 11.52
C GLN A 212 24.60 4.22 12.02
N ALA A 213 23.27 4.05 12.08
CA ALA A 213 22.63 2.82 12.54
C ALA A 213 22.55 1.75 11.44
N ILE A 214 22.77 2.11 10.17
CA ILE A 214 22.67 1.20 9.03
C ILE A 214 24.01 0.48 8.83
N CYS A 215 24.13 -0.72 9.41
CA CYS A 215 25.30 -1.59 9.22
C CYS A 215 25.23 -2.34 7.88
N ALA A 216 26.33 -3.03 7.51
CA ALA A 216 26.42 -3.80 6.27
C ALA A 216 25.28 -4.83 6.09
N THR A 217 24.90 -5.52 7.17
CA THR A 217 23.76 -6.47 7.15
C THR A 217 22.45 -5.79 6.78
N LEU A 218 22.17 -4.61 7.36
CA LEU A 218 20.96 -3.85 7.06
C LEU A 218 21.01 -3.23 5.66
N THR A 219 22.17 -2.78 5.19
CA THR A 219 22.36 -2.33 3.80
C THR A 219 22.03 -3.46 2.82
N ALA A 220 22.56 -4.67 3.05
CA ALA A 220 22.25 -5.82 2.20
C ALA A 220 20.77 -6.20 2.25
N TYR A 221 20.13 -6.09 3.42
CA TYR A 221 18.69 -6.28 3.59
C TYR A 221 17.85 -5.29 2.79
N ILE A 222 18.14 -3.99 2.91
CA ILE A 222 17.47 -2.91 2.17
C ILE A 222 17.59 -3.18 0.66
N ASN A 223 18.80 -3.44 0.18
CA ASN A 223 19.03 -3.70 -1.25
C ASN A 223 18.24 -4.92 -1.76
N ARG A 224 18.13 -5.98 -0.96
CA ARG A 224 17.35 -7.17 -1.34
C ARG A 224 15.86 -6.86 -1.43
N PHE A 225 15.31 -6.16 -0.45
CA PHE A 225 13.90 -5.77 -0.46
C PHE A 225 13.57 -4.86 -1.66
N GLU A 226 14.42 -3.87 -1.94
CA GLU A 226 14.24 -2.94 -3.07
C GLU A 226 14.33 -3.63 -4.45
N ASN A 227 14.95 -4.81 -4.52
CA ASN A 227 15.05 -5.60 -5.75
C ASN A 227 14.01 -6.73 -5.85
N LEU A 228 13.07 -6.84 -4.91
CA LEU A 228 11.95 -7.77 -5.05
C LEU A 228 11.12 -7.43 -6.30
N PRO A 229 10.65 -8.45 -7.07
CA PRO A 229 9.73 -8.22 -8.17
C PRO A 229 8.49 -7.44 -7.72
N GLY A 230 8.05 -6.49 -8.52
CA GLY A 230 6.95 -5.57 -8.21
C GLY A 230 7.40 -4.38 -7.35
N ILE A 231 8.25 -4.59 -6.35
CA ILE A 231 8.78 -3.51 -5.50
C ILE A 231 9.74 -2.63 -6.28
N LYS A 232 10.66 -3.23 -7.04
CA LYS A 232 11.64 -2.50 -7.85
C LYS A 232 10.94 -1.57 -8.86
N GLU A 233 9.94 -2.09 -9.56
CA GLU A 233 9.15 -1.34 -10.54
C GLU A 233 8.32 -0.25 -9.86
N TYR A 234 7.74 -0.54 -8.69
CA TYR A 234 6.99 0.44 -7.91
C TYR A 234 7.88 1.60 -7.45
N ILE A 235 9.07 1.32 -6.91
CA ILE A 235 10.03 2.34 -6.48
C ILE A 235 10.44 3.23 -7.66
N ALA A 236 10.75 2.63 -8.81
CA ALA A 236 11.12 3.37 -10.00
C ALA A 236 9.99 4.30 -10.50
N SER A 237 8.74 3.82 -10.49
CA SER A 237 7.59 4.59 -10.97
C SER A 237 7.07 5.66 -10.01
N HIS A 238 7.37 5.53 -8.70
CA HIS A 238 6.86 6.44 -7.65
C HIS A 238 7.99 7.19 -6.92
N ALA A 239 9.17 7.31 -7.54
CA ALA A 239 10.39 7.82 -6.89
C ALA A 239 10.23 9.21 -6.22
N GLN A 240 9.41 10.10 -6.79
CA GLN A 240 9.16 11.42 -6.18
C GLN A 240 8.19 11.34 -5.00
N GLU A 241 7.10 10.57 -5.12
CA GLU A 241 6.13 10.37 -4.03
C GLU A 241 6.79 9.72 -2.82
N LEU A 242 7.74 8.81 -3.06
CA LEU A 242 8.50 8.12 -2.03
C LEU A 242 9.46 9.00 -1.22
N LYS A 243 9.64 10.27 -1.60
CA LYS A 243 10.37 11.27 -0.79
C LYS A 243 9.49 11.94 0.27
N VAL A 244 8.16 11.83 0.18
CA VAL A 244 7.23 12.46 1.12
C VAL A 244 6.85 11.46 2.21
N PHE A 245 7.64 11.41 3.29
CA PHE A 245 7.48 10.44 4.38
C PHE A 245 6.29 10.79 5.27
N LEU A 246 6.17 12.06 5.65
CA LEU A 246 5.14 12.60 6.53
C LEU A 246 4.59 13.92 5.97
N PRO A 247 3.45 14.45 6.47
CA PRO A 247 2.86 15.68 5.93
C PRO A 247 3.79 16.89 6.19
N PRO A 248 4.32 17.57 5.15
CA PRO A 248 5.27 18.67 5.31
C PRO A 248 4.73 19.87 6.10
N GLN A 249 3.40 20.06 6.10
CA GLN A 249 2.74 21.15 6.80
C GLN A 249 2.52 20.86 8.30
N ARG A 250 2.80 19.63 8.76
CA ARG A 250 2.58 19.22 10.16
C ARG A 250 3.80 18.62 10.84
N ALA A 251 4.65 17.91 10.12
CA ALA A 251 5.83 17.28 10.69
C ALA A 251 7.06 18.21 10.62
N THR A 252 7.84 18.25 11.70
CA THR A 252 9.14 18.95 11.75
C THR A 252 10.15 18.32 10.79
N TRP A 253 10.09 17.00 10.65
CA TRP A 253 10.80 16.24 9.62
C TRP A 253 9.80 15.46 8.77
N SER A 254 9.79 15.69 7.46
CA SER A 254 8.80 15.13 6.53
C SER A 254 9.37 14.24 5.43
N GLY A 255 10.69 14.02 5.44
CA GLY A 255 11.40 13.22 4.45
C GLY A 255 12.79 13.78 4.14
N PRO A 256 13.57 13.11 3.30
CA PRO A 256 14.81 13.67 2.75
C PRO A 256 14.48 14.91 1.89
N GLN A 257 15.28 15.98 2.07
CA GLN A 257 15.22 17.19 1.25
C GLN A 257 16.03 17.02 -0.04
#